data_AF-A0A3M7SWI6-F1
#
_entry.id   AF-A0A3M7SWI6-F1
#
_cell.length_a   1.000
_cell.length_b   1.000
_cell.length_c   1.000
_cell.angle_alpha   90.00
_cell.angle_beta   90.00
_cell.angle_gamma   90.00
#
_symmetry.space_group_name_H-M   'P 1'
#
loop_
_entity.id
_entity.type
_entity.pdbx_description
1 polymer ?
#
loop_
_entity_poly.entity_id
_entity_poly.type
_entity_poly.pdbx_seq_one_letter_code
_entity_poly.pdbx_strand_id
1 'polypeptide(L)'
;MQNSAFILLSLLALGKYSVQQSWKNDKIVRQWEPNTFQYETVQNQAQLNEEFLHPAGKNPAPIPLQMVNQAGQGAQANGPYPIKQETMTNTGEKIVENLIGGIPFDCATKPTGHWRDGNFCDIFHACVYGQQRKSYVCPIVGERTYFDEVTKRCEFLNQNPTACSVNQFYL
;
A
#
# COMPACT_ATOMS: atom_id res chain seq x y z
N MET A 1 -64.66 -30.63 -2.60
CA MET A 1 -64.27 -30.43 -1.19
C MET A 1 -62.82 -30.02 -1.18
N GLN A 2 -62.60 -28.75 -0.83
CA GLN A 2 -61.31 -28.10 -0.68
C GLN A 2 -60.53 -28.74 0.48
N ASN A 3 -59.22 -28.85 0.36
CA ASN A 3 -58.31 -28.78 1.50
C ASN A 3 -56.97 -28.22 1.03
N SER A 4 -56.85 -26.90 1.17
CA SER A 4 -55.61 -26.15 1.15
C SER A 4 -54.93 -26.30 2.50
N ALA A 5 -53.68 -26.78 2.53
CA ALA A 5 -52.84 -26.70 3.71
C ALA A 5 -51.52 -26.02 3.34
N PHE A 6 -51.46 -24.75 3.71
CA PHE A 6 -50.28 -23.91 3.75
C PHE A 6 -49.22 -24.52 4.69
N ILE A 7 -48.00 -24.72 4.21
CA ILE A 7 -46.81 -24.78 5.07
C ILE A 7 -45.78 -23.81 4.49
N LEU A 8 -45.86 -22.58 4.97
CA LEU A 8 -44.80 -21.56 4.88
C LEU A 8 -43.71 -21.97 5.87
N LEU A 9 -42.67 -22.66 5.40
CA LEU A 9 -41.45 -22.84 6.19
C LEU A 9 -40.54 -21.64 5.94
N SER A 10 -40.50 -20.75 6.92
CA SER A 10 -39.61 -19.61 6.99
C SER A 10 -38.15 -20.07 6.96
N LEU A 11 -37.46 -19.88 5.83
CA LEU A 11 -36.00 -19.95 5.77
C LEU A 11 -35.43 -18.79 6.58
N LEU A 12 -34.88 -19.10 7.74
CA LEU A 12 -34.02 -18.24 8.53
C LEU A 12 -32.79 -17.88 7.68
N ALA A 13 -32.83 -16.71 7.06
CA ALA A 13 -31.65 -16.05 6.53
C ALA A 13 -30.75 -15.69 7.73
N LEU A 14 -29.81 -16.58 8.06
CA LEU A 14 -28.63 -16.26 8.85
C LEU A 14 -27.81 -15.26 8.03
N GLY A 15 -28.19 -13.99 8.15
CA GLY A 15 -27.39 -12.88 7.67
C GLY A 15 -26.03 -12.97 8.35
N LYS A 16 -25.05 -13.49 7.61
CA LYS A 16 -23.64 -13.35 7.95
C LYS A 16 -23.34 -11.86 7.92
N TYR A 17 -23.57 -11.18 9.03
CA TYR A 17 -22.94 -9.90 9.32
C TYR A 17 -21.45 -10.18 9.48
N SER A 18 -20.76 -10.37 8.36
CA SER A 18 -19.33 -10.11 8.30
C SER A 18 -19.22 -8.61 8.51
N VAL A 19 -18.94 -8.22 9.76
CA VAL A 19 -18.40 -6.90 10.03
C VAL A 19 -17.07 -6.91 9.30
N GLN A 20 -17.08 -6.49 8.03
CA GLN A 20 -15.87 -6.04 7.35
C GLN A 20 -15.39 -4.88 8.20
N GLN A 21 -14.55 -5.19 9.20
CA GLN A 21 -13.59 -4.25 9.70
C GLN A 21 -12.65 -4.01 8.53
N SER A 22 -13.09 -3.15 7.60
CA SER A 22 -12.23 -2.48 6.65
C SER A 22 -11.32 -1.66 7.54
N TRP A 23 -10.22 -2.28 7.97
CA TRP A 23 -9.11 -1.59 8.60
C TRP A 23 -8.54 -0.68 7.52
N LYS A 24 -9.19 0.47 7.41
CA LYS A 24 -8.63 1.69 6.90
C LYS A 24 -7.49 2.05 7.85
N ASN A 25 -6.37 1.35 7.67
CA ASN A 25 -5.05 1.90 7.91
C ASN A 25 -4.82 3.07 6.94
N ASP A 26 -5.80 3.96 6.75
CA ASP A 26 -5.74 5.14 5.87
C ASP A 26 -4.54 6.03 6.28
N LYS A 27 -4.08 5.91 7.54
CA LYS A 27 -2.90 6.59 8.05
C LYS A 27 -1.57 5.85 7.85
N ILE A 28 -1.55 4.52 7.76
CA ILE A 28 -0.30 3.72 7.77
C ILE A 28 0.01 3.14 6.38
N VAL A 29 -1.01 2.61 5.72
CA VAL A 29 -0.94 2.25 4.30
C VAL A 29 -1.69 3.37 3.60
N ARG A 30 -0.99 4.46 3.27
CA ARG A 30 -1.58 5.47 2.39
C ARG A 30 -2.14 4.69 1.20
N GLN A 31 -3.43 4.86 0.90
CA GLN A 31 -3.91 4.60 -0.45
C GLN A 31 -2.90 5.32 -1.33
N TRP A 32 -2.25 4.59 -2.24
CA TRP A 32 -1.21 5.16 -3.09
C TRP A 32 -1.92 6.20 -3.96
N GLU A 33 -2.09 7.41 -3.43
CA GLU A 33 -2.36 8.57 -4.24
C GLU A 33 -1.14 8.61 -5.13
N PRO A 34 -1.29 8.46 -6.45
CA PRO A 34 -0.22 8.89 -7.31
C PRO A 34 0.11 10.29 -6.82
N ASN A 35 1.34 10.49 -6.37
CA ASN A 35 1.93 11.80 -6.51
C ASN A 35 1.80 12.06 -8.02
N THR A 36 0.67 12.63 -8.44
CA THR A 36 0.61 13.54 -9.57
C THR A 36 1.49 14.69 -9.12
N PHE A 37 2.81 14.44 -9.09
CA PHE A 37 3.73 15.39 -9.66
C PHE A 37 3.10 15.69 -11.01
N GLN A 38 2.42 16.83 -11.06
CA GLN A 38 2.05 17.40 -12.32
C GLN A 38 3.36 17.54 -13.08
N TYR A 39 3.62 16.58 -13.95
CA TYR A 39 4.36 16.86 -15.15
C TYR A 39 3.43 17.77 -15.93
N GLU A 40 3.35 19.05 -15.53
CA GLU A 40 2.96 20.08 -16.47
C GLU A 40 3.99 19.99 -17.58
N THR A 41 3.53 19.41 -18.67
CA THR A 41 4.22 19.33 -19.93
C THR A 41 4.69 20.75 -20.25
N VAL A 42 5.98 21.02 -20.11
CA VAL A 42 6.62 22.21 -20.67
C VAL A 42 6.64 22.00 -22.18
N GLN A 43 5.49 22.19 -22.82
CA GLN A 43 5.39 22.34 -24.26
C GLN A 43 4.75 23.70 -24.55
N ASN A 44 5.61 24.56 -25.09
CA ASN A 44 5.31 25.76 -25.87
C ASN A 44 4.68 26.94 -25.12
N GLN A 45 5.54 27.78 -24.55
CA GLN A 45 5.36 29.23 -24.69
C GLN A 45 6.60 29.81 -25.38
N ALA A 46 6.56 29.77 -26.71
CA ALA A 46 7.22 30.77 -27.54
C ALA A 46 6.12 31.70 -28.05
N GLN A 47 6.33 33.01 -27.88
CA GLN A 47 5.49 34.15 -28.30
C GLN A 47 4.22 34.34 -27.44
N LEU A 48 3.97 35.49 -26.80
CA LEU A 48 4.26 36.87 -27.14
C LEU A 48 4.43 37.72 -25.89
N ASN A 49 5.31 38.71 -26.02
CA ASN A 49 5.59 39.78 -25.08
C ASN A 49 4.36 40.70 -24.94
N GLU A 50 4.04 41.14 -23.72
CA GLU A 50 3.95 42.58 -23.37
C GLU A 50 3.56 42.76 -21.88
N GLU A 51 4.54 43.29 -21.14
CA GLU A 51 4.42 44.39 -20.19
C GLU A 51 3.27 44.39 -19.17
N PHE A 52 3.49 43.75 -18.01
CA PHE A 52 2.91 44.22 -16.76
C PHE A 52 3.97 44.17 -15.65
N LEU A 53 4.49 45.34 -15.29
CA LEU A 53 5.27 45.54 -14.06
C LEU A 53 4.38 45.26 -12.85
N HIS A 54 4.63 44.15 -12.16
CA HIS A 54 4.19 43.93 -10.79
C HIS A 54 5.37 43.56 -9.89
N PRO A 55 5.34 43.97 -8.61
CA PRO A 55 6.49 43.94 -7.72
C PRO A 55 6.85 42.52 -7.24
N ALA A 56 8.14 42.35 -6.97
CA ALA A 56 8.82 41.12 -6.59
C ALA A 56 8.14 40.35 -5.43
N GLY A 57 7.28 39.41 -5.79
CA GLY A 57 6.84 38.33 -4.91
C GLY A 57 7.92 37.24 -4.87
N LYS A 58 8.56 37.06 -3.71
CA LYS A 58 9.55 36.00 -3.47
C LYS A 58 8.86 34.64 -3.60
N ASN A 59 9.06 33.95 -4.72
CA ASN A 59 8.64 32.56 -4.87
C ASN A 59 9.34 31.70 -3.81
N PRO A 60 8.60 30.90 -3.01
CA PRO A 60 9.21 29.93 -2.13
C PRO A 60 9.92 28.87 -2.98
N ALA A 61 11.19 28.62 -2.67
CA ALA A 61 12.00 27.66 -3.39
C ALA A 61 11.37 26.25 -3.34
N PRO A 62 11.48 25.45 -4.41
CA PRO A 62 11.06 24.06 -4.40
C PRO A 62 11.78 23.31 -3.29
N ILE A 63 11.02 22.66 -2.39
CA ILE A 63 11.58 21.78 -1.36
C ILE A 63 12.27 20.61 -2.10
N PRO A 64 13.57 20.39 -1.89
CA PRO A 64 14.24 19.24 -2.49
C PRO A 64 13.58 17.97 -1.95
N LEU A 65 13.06 17.13 -2.85
CA LEU A 65 12.77 15.73 -2.54
C LEU A 65 14.11 15.05 -2.21
N GLN A 66 14.51 15.11 -0.94
CA GLN A 66 15.61 14.30 -0.46
C GLN A 66 15.15 12.85 -0.53
N MET A 67 15.56 12.15 -1.60
CA MET A 67 15.66 10.70 -1.56
C MET A 67 16.60 10.39 -0.39
N VAL A 68 16.02 9.99 0.74
CA VAL A 68 16.78 9.51 1.88
C VAL A 68 17.49 8.24 1.40
N ASN A 69 18.73 8.40 0.97
CA ASN A 69 19.67 7.31 0.83
C ASN A 69 19.88 6.77 2.25
N GLN A 70 19.08 5.78 2.64
CA GLN A 70 19.42 4.87 3.74
C GLN A 70 20.58 3.97 3.28
N ALA A 71 21.67 4.60 2.87
CA ALA A 71 22.96 3.97 2.63
C ALA A 71 23.67 3.90 3.98
N GLY A 72 23.24 2.95 4.81
CA GLY A 72 23.88 2.73 6.09
C GLY A 72 23.01 1.93 7.02
N GLN A 73 23.01 0.61 6.87
CA GLN A 73 23.13 -0.34 7.99
C GLN A 73 23.09 -1.79 7.48
N GLY A 74 24.15 -2.53 7.81
CA GLY A 74 24.14 -3.99 7.95
C GLY A 74 24.51 -4.78 6.69
N ALA A 75 25.75 -5.27 6.66
CA ALA A 75 26.18 -6.31 5.74
C ALA A 75 25.28 -7.56 5.83
N GLN A 76 24.92 -8.08 4.64
CA GLN A 76 24.49 -9.44 4.30
C GLN A 76 24.20 -10.39 5.47
N ALA A 77 23.10 -10.17 6.20
CA ALA A 77 22.45 -11.27 6.88
C ALA A 77 21.73 -12.10 5.81
N ASN A 78 21.98 -13.41 5.76
CA ASN A 78 21.26 -14.32 4.87
C ASN A 78 19.79 -14.42 5.34
N GLY A 79 18.95 -13.50 4.87
CA GLY A 79 17.51 -13.56 5.09
C GLY A 79 16.86 -12.19 5.36
N PRO A 80 15.54 -12.21 5.57
CA PRO A 80 14.78 -11.00 5.85
C PRO A 80 15.14 -10.41 7.21
N TYR A 81 15.16 -9.08 7.32
CA TYR A 81 15.44 -8.38 8.58
C TYR A 81 14.53 -7.16 8.79
N PRO A 82 14.08 -6.89 10.02
CA PRO A 82 13.20 -5.75 10.28
C PRO A 82 13.96 -4.43 10.15
N ILE A 83 13.31 -3.43 9.54
CA ILE A 83 13.80 -2.06 9.42
C ILE A 83 12.74 -1.14 10.02
N LYS A 84 13.14 -0.29 10.97
CA LYS A 84 12.28 0.80 11.47
C LYS A 84 12.72 2.10 10.81
N GLN A 85 11.84 2.69 10.02
CA GLN A 85 12.11 3.95 9.35
C GLN A 85 11.14 5.02 9.85
N GLU A 86 11.67 6.10 10.43
CA GLU A 86 10.87 7.30 10.67
C GLU A 86 10.64 8.04 9.35
N THR A 87 9.38 8.38 9.07
CA THR A 87 9.03 9.28 7.98
C THR A 87 8.05 10.34 8.47
N MET A 88 8.10 11.52 7.85
CA MET A 88 7.18 12.60 8.12
C MET A 88 6.00 12.52 7.13
N THR A 89 4.78 12.67 7.64
CA THR A 89 3.60 12.77 6.78
C THR A 89 3.50 14.16 6.15
N ASN A 90 2.60 14.32 5.18
CA ASN A 90 2.31 15.63 4.58
C ASN A 90 1.71 16.62 5.61
N THR A 91 1.18 16.09 6.72
CA THR A 91 0.65 16.88 7.85
C THR A 91 1.72 17.21 8.90
N GLY A 92 2.96 16.76 8.71
CA GLY A 92 4.04 16.92 9.69
C GLY A 92 4.01 15.91 10.85
N GLU A 93 3.11 14.92 10.83
CA GLU A 93 3.11 13.83 11.80
C GLU A 93 4.33 12.92 11.55
N LYS A 94 5.06 12.57 12.61
CA LYS A 94 6.10 11.53 12.52
C LYS A 94 5.43 10.16 12.60
N ILE A 95 5.64 9.32 11.61
CA ILE A 95 5.21 7.92 11.62
C ILE A 95 6.43 7.01 11.55
N VAL A 96 6.40 5.91 12.29
CA VAL A 96 7.40 4.84 12.21
C VAL A 96 6.85 3.78 11.29
N GLU A 97 7.49 3.60 10.13
CA GLU A 97 7.18 2.51 9.21
C GLU A 97 7.91 1.24 9.65
N ASN A 98 7.15 0.14 9.75
CA ASN A 98 7.69 -1.20 9.96
C ASN A 98 7.96 -1.83 8.59
N LEU A 99 9.21 -1.74 8.15
CA LEU A 99 9.68 -2.25 6.87
C LEU A 99 10.45 -3.56 7.07
N ILE A 100 10.66 -4.28 5.98
CA ILE A 100 11.50 -5.48 5.96
C ILE A 100 12.53 -5.39 4.84
N GLY A 101 13.80 -5.59 5.19
CA GLY A 101 14.92 -5.68 4.26
C GLY A 101 15.27 -7.11 3.93
N GLY A 102 16.19 -7.30 2.97
CA GLY A 102 16.77 -8.62 2.67
C GLY A 102 15.89 -9.56 1.84
N ILE A 103 14.75 -9.08 1.32
CA ILE A 103 13.85 -9.85 0.45
C ILE A 103 13.96 -9.31 -0.98
N PRO A 104 14.62 -10.03 -1.90
CA PRO A 104 14.67 -9.63 -3.29
C PRO A 104 13.30 -9.80 -3.94
N PHE A 105 12.84 -8.75 -4.63
CA PHE A 105 11.59 -8.79 -5.39
C PHE A 105 11.75 -8.11 -6.75
N ASP A 106 11.36 -8.81 -7.81
CA ASP A 106 11.46 -8.26 -9.17
C ASP A 106 10.23 -7.41 -9.51
N CYS A 107 10.46 -6.10 -9.63
CA CYS A 107 9.44 -5.13 -10.05
C CYS A 107 9.45 -4.85 -11.56
N ALA A 108 10.35 -5.44 -12.36
CA ALA A 108 10.58 -5.02 -13.75
C ALA A 108 9.33 -5.08 -14.63
N THR A 109 8.46 -6.07 -14.40
CA THR A 109 7.20 -6.28 -15.15
C THR A 109 5.96 -5.80 -14.39
N LYS A 110 6.15 -5.21 -13.20
CA LYS A 110 5.06 -4.81 -12.32
C LYS A 110 4.81 -3.30 -12.46
N PRO A 111 3.57 -2.87 -12.76
CA PRO A 111 3.25 -1.45 -12.71
C PRO A 111 3.44 -0.89 -11.30
N THR A 112 3.54 0.44 -11.20
CA THR A 112 3.64 1.13 -9.92
C THR A 112 2.47 0.74 -9.01
N GLY A 113 2.78 0.30 -7.78
CA GLY A 113 1.77 -0.18 -6.83
C GLY A 113 2.34 -1.19 -5.83
N HIS A 114 1.43 -1.91 -5.16
CA HIS A 114 1.77 -2.93 -4.18
C HIS A 114 1.56 -4.34 -4.74
N TRP A 115 2.54 -5.21 -4.53
CA TRP A 115 2.59 -6.55 -5.09
C TRP A 115 2.95 -7.56 -4.02
N ARG A 116 2.25 -8.69 -4.01
CA ARG A 116 2.49 -9.75 -3.04
C ARG A 116 3.86 -10.39 -3.27
N ASP A 117 4.53 -10.76 -2.19
CA ASP A 117 5.71 -11.63 -2.28
C ASP A 117 5.33 -13.05 -2.74
N GLY A 118 6.23 -13.71 -3.45
CA GLY A 118 6.02 -15.07 -3.95
C GLY A 118 6.25 -16.17 -2.91
N ASN A 119 7.02 -15.89 -1.87
CA ASN A 119 7.46 -16.84 -0.85
C ASN A 119 6.74 -16.62 0.49
N PHE A 120 6.32 -15.40 0.81
CA PHE A 120 5.67 -15.07 2.07
C PHE A 120 4.25 -14.54 1.86
N CYS A 121 3.29 -15.12 2.58
CA CYS A 121 1.88 -14.76 2.49
C CYS A 121 1.60 -13.33 2.96
N ASP A 122 2.33 -12.89 3.98
CA ASP A 122 2.16 -11.65 4.73
C ASP A 122 3.11 -10.54 4.28
N ILE A 123 3.90 -10.74 3.23
CA ILE A 123 4.82 -9.72 2.71
C ILE A 123 4.31 -9.16 1.39
N PHE A 124 4.47 -7.85 1.23
CA PHE A 124 4.23 -7.17 -0.02
C PHE A 124 5.26 -6.07 -0.28
N HIS A 125 5.44 -5.76 -1.56
CA HIS A 125 6.46 -4.85 -2.07
C HIS A 125 5.82 -3.66 -2.75
N ALA A 126 6.34 -2.46 -2.45
CA ALA A 126 6.03 -1.26 -3.20
C ALA A 126 6.96 -1.16 -4.41
N CYS A 127 6.40 -1.36 -5.60
CA CYS A 127 7.08 -1.14 -6.87
C CYS A 127 6.80 0.29 -7.36
N VAL A 128 7.84 0.99 -7.80
CA VAL A 128 7.72 2.34 -8.40
C VAL A 128 8.64 2.41 -9.61
N TYR A 129 8.05 2.56 -10.80
CA TYR A 129 8.77 2.60 -12.09
C TYR A 129 9.71 1.40 -12.29
N GLY A 130 9.20 0.19 -12.06
CA GLY A 130 9.98 -1.04 -12.26
C GLY A 130 11.01 -1.36 -11.16
N GLN A 131 11.08 -0.56 -10.09
CA GLN A 131 12.03 -0.75 -8.98
C GLN A 131 11.32 -1.02 -7.66
N GLN A 132 11.84 -1.99 -6.90
CA GLN A 132 11.43 -2.23 -5.51
C GLN A 132 11.90 -1.06 -4.64
N ARG A 133 10.97 -0.37 -3.99
CA ARG A 133 11.27 0.74 -3.07
C ARG A 133 11.29 0.32 -1.63
N LYS A 134 10.27 -0.43 -1.21
CA LYS A 134 10.04 -0.85 0.17
C LYS A 134 9.37 -2.22 0.18
N SER A 135 9.60 -2.97 1.25
CA SER A 135 8.85 -4.18 1.55
C SER A 135 8.21 -4.04 2.92
N TYR A 136 7.00 -4.55 3.04
CA TYR A 136 6.16 -4.43 4.23
C TYR A 136 5.68 -5.79 4.67
N VAL A 137 5.38 -5.91 5.96
CA VAL A 137 4.72 -7.07 6.53
C VAL A 137 3.30 -6.68 6.92
N CYS A 138 2.33 -7.52 6.60
CA CYS A 138 0.94 -7.36 7.03
C CYS A 138 0.86 -7.39 8.57
N PRO A 139 0.08 -6.50 9.19
CA PRO A 139 -0.07 -6.50 10.64
C PRO A 139 -0.79 -7.77 11.10
N ILE A 140 -0.29 -8.37 12.18
CA ILE A 140 -0.98 -9.44 12.91
C ILE A 140 -1.92 -8.79 13.92
N VAL A 141 -3.22 -9.10 13.81
CA VAL A 141 -4.26 -8.62 14.73
C VAL A 141 -5.03 -9.82 15.25
N GLY A 142 -4.46 -10.52 16.23
CA GLY A 142 -5.02 -11.74 16.83
C GLY A 142 -4.88 -13.00 15.96
N GLU A 143 -4.88 -12.86 14.63
CA GLU A 143 -4.71 -13.97 13.68
C GLU A 143 -3.82 -13.61 12.48
N ARG A 144 -3.46 -14.61 11.70
CA ARG A 144 -2.62 -14.46 10.50
C ARG A 144 -3.37 -13.73 9.41
N THR A 145 -2.70 -12.75 8.82
CA THR A 145 -3.17 -12.01 7.65
C THR A 145 -2.28 -12.31 6.45
N TYR A 146 -2.83 -12.15 5.25
CA TYR A 146 -2.08 -12.26 4.00
C TYR A 146 -2.34 -11.03 3.15
N PHE A 147 -1.41 -10.67 2.28
CA PHE A 147 -1.64 -9.58 1.32
C PHE A 147 -2.44 -10.11 0.12
N ASP A 148 -3.68 -9.63 -0.02
CA ASP A 148 -4.51 -9.88 -1.19
C ASP A 148 -4.16 -8.90 -2.31
N GLU A 149 -3.68 -9.44 -3.42
CA GLU A 149 -3.26 -8.66 -4.57
C GLU A 149 -4.43 -8.02 -5.33
N VAL A 150 -5.65 -8.56 -5.19
CA VAL A 150 -6.86 -8.03 -5.85
C VAL A 150 -7.36 -6.78 -5.12
N THR A 151 -7.57 -6.88 -3.81
CA THR A 151 -8.03 -5.74 -2.99
C THR A 151 -6.91 -4.77 -2.62
N LYS A 152 -5.64 -5.18 -2.79
CA LYS A 152 -4.43 -4.46 -2.36
C LYS A 152 -4.42 -4.18 -0.85
N ARG A 153 -4.87 -5.15 -0.06
CA ARG A 153 -5.04 -5.05 1.39
C ARG A 153 -4.53 -6.30 2.09
N CYS A 154 -4.23 -6.15 3.38
CA CYS A 154 -3.99 -7.29 4.26
C CYS A 154 -5.34 -7.83 4.73
N GLU A 155 -5.66 -9.06 4.36
CA GLU A 155 -6.91 -9.75 4.67
C GLU A 155 -6.66 -10.91 5.63
N PHE A 156 -7.67 -11.31 6.38
CA PHE A 156 -7.56 -12.42 7.34
C PHE A 156 -7.56 -13.77 6.61
N LEU A 157 -6.63 -14.66 6.97
CA LEU A 157 -6.49 -15.98 6.33
C LEU A 157 -7.75 -16.84 6.52
N ASN A 158 -8.49 -16.65 7.62
CA ASN A 158 -9.72 -17.40 7.90
C ASN A 158 -10.84 -17.15 6.87
N GLN A 159 -10.84 -15.99 6.19
CA GLN A 159 -11.81 -15.64 5.17
C GLN A 159 -11.52 -16.33 3.84
N ASN A 160 -10.24 -16.61 3.57
CA ASN A 160 -9.79 -17.32 2.38
C ASN A 160 -8.54 -18.18 2.67
N PRO A 161 -8.71 -19.39 3.22
CA PRO A 161 -7.58 -20.26 3.58
C PRO A 161 -6.72 -20.67 2.38
N THR A 162 -7.29 -20.65 1.18
CA THR A 162 -6.61 -20.99 -0.07
C THR A 162 -5.83 -19.83 -0.68
N ALA A 163 -5.95 -18.62 -0.12
CA ALA A 163 -5.28 -17.45 -0.67
C ALA A 163 -3.76 -17.54 -0.61
N CYS A 164 -3.19 -18.38 0.27
CA CYS A 164 -1.76 -18.61 0.33
C CYS A 164 -1.39 -20.08 0.15
N SER A 165 -0.92 -20.43 -1.04
CA SER A 165 -0.48 -21.79 -1.38
C SER A 165 0.81 -22.20 -0.64
N VAL A 166 1.72 -21.25 -0.40
CA VAL A 166 3.02 -21.52 0.23
C VAL A 166 2.92 -21.70 1.75
N ASN A 167 1.83 -21.21 2.38
CA ASN A 167 1.60 -21.25 3.84
C ASN A 167 2.82 -20.80 4.68
N GLN A 168 3.64 -19.89 4.13
CA GLN A 168 4.83 -19.34 4.76
C GLN A 168 4.56 -17.91 5.18
N PHE A 169 4.84 -17.59 6.43
CA PHE A 169 4.65 -16.27 7.04
C PHE A 169 5.97 -15.83 7.64
N TYR A 170 6.28 -14.54 7.59
CA TYR A 170 7.52 -14.02 8.17
C TYR A 170 7.50 -13.98 9.69
N LEU A 171 6.33 -13.71 10.27
CA LEU A 171 6.10 -13.58 11.71
C LEU A 171 5.69 -14.90 12.38
#